data_AF-A0A485A948-F1
#
_entry.id   AF-A0A485A948-F1
#
_cell.length_a   1.000
_cell.length_b   1.000
_cell.length_c   1.000
_cell.angle_alpha   90.00
_cell.angle_beta   90.00
_cell.angle_gamma   90.00
#
_symmetry.space_group_name_H-M   'P 1'
#
loop_
_entity.id
_entity.type
_entity.pdbx_description
1 polymer ?
#
loop_
_entity_poly.entity_id
_entity_poly.type
_entity_poly.pdbx_seq_one_letter_code
_entity_poly.pdbx_strand_id
1 'polypeptide(L)'
;MWGVVESATLTDDLTHVEIKARLNAGMKKLLHEDSVFWVVKPQVGREGISGLGTLLSGAYIELQPGTKGGEPARFPLLDSPPLASPDAKGIRILLESNKAGQLSPGDPVLFRGYRVGSVETSSFDAQKRRITYQLFINAPNDRLVTTNVRFWKDSGIAVDLSSSGMRVEMDRWRPCSAAASALISRKVWIWASRWRTKTGYHLFDDQKSIQDSVFTQHIDYVMFFKDSVRGLQPGAPVEFRGIRLGTVGKVPFFIPGTVSAPE
;
A
#
# COMPACT_ATOMS: atom_id res chain seq x y z
N MET A 1 -22.64 3.24 -28.14
CA MET A 1 -21.88 1.97 -28.21
C MET A 1 -20.87 2.10 -29.34
N TRP A 2 -19.57 1.96 -29.05
CA TRP A 2 -18.49 2.32 -29.98
C TRP A 2 -17.96 1.14 -30.82
N GLY A 3 -18.46 -0.07 -30.53
CA GLY A 3 -18.19 -1.31 -31.24
C GLY A 3 -19.01 -2.46 -30.64
N VAL A 4 -18.85 -3.67 -31.18
CA VAL A 4 -19.56 -4.89 -30.74
C VAL A 4 -18.58 -6.07 -30.74
N VAL A 5 -18.68 -6.93 -29.72
CA VAL A 5 -17.95 -8.21 -29.69
C VAL A 5 -18.63 -9.19 -30.64
N GLU A 6 -17.86 -9.76 -31.57
CA GLU A 6 -18.37 -10.71 -32.58
C GLU A 6 -18.19 -12.16 -32.14
N SER A 7 -17.05 -12.50 -31.54
CA SER A 7 -16.77 -13.85 -31.06
C SER A 7 -15.78 -13.87 -29.91
N ALA A 8 -15.90 -14.89 -29.05
CA ALA A 8 -14.89 -15.27 -28.07
C ALA A 8 -14.51 -16.74 -28.34
N THR A 9 -13.23 -17.01 -28.57
CA THR A 9 -12.74 -18.33 -28.94
C THR A 9 -11.53 -18.68 -28.10
N LEU A 10 -11.53 -19.88 -27.50
CA LEU A 10 -10.37 -20.41 -26.82
C LEU A 10 -9.32 -20.80 -27.87
N THR A 11 -8.07 -20.42 -27.67
CA THR A 11 -6.99 -20.75 -28.61
C THR A 11 -6.71 -22.24 -28.67
N ASP A 12 -6.07 -22.69 -29.75
CA ASP A 12 -5.78 -24.11 -30.00
C ASP A 12 -4.92 -24.76 -28.90
N ASP A 13 -4.05 -23.98 -28.26
CA ASP A 13 -3.23 -24.40 -27.12
C ASP A 13 -3.97 -24.37 -25.77
N LEU A 14 -5.23 -23.92 -25.77
CA LEU A 14 -6.11 -23.79 -24.61
C LEU A 14 -5.60 -22.85 -23.50
N THR A 15 -4.61 -22.01 -23.78
CA THR A 15 -3.95 -21.19 -22.74
C THR A 15 -4.61 -19.80 -22.58
N HIS A 16 -5.30 -19.29 -23.60
CA HIS A 16 -5.89 -17.96 -23.58
C HIS A 16 -7.13 -17.85 -24.49
N VAL A 17 -7.97 -16.83 -24.25
CA VAL A 17 -9.18 -16.57 -25.05
C VAL A 17 -8.93 -15.39 -25.99
N GLU A 18 -9.13 -15.59 -27.29
CA GLU A 18 -9.11 -14.51 -28.29
C GLU A 18 -10.53 -13.97 -28.48
N ILE A 19 -10.69 -12.66 -28.26
CA ILE A 19 -11.96 -11.96 -28.46
C ILE A 19 -11.84 -11.10 -29.71
N LYS A 20 -12.71 -11.35 -30.69
CA LYS A 20 -12.83 -10.54 -31.90
C LYS A 20 -13.94 -9.53 -31.71
N ALA A 21 -13.60 -8.25 -31.85
CA ALA A 21 -14.55 -7.15 -31.75
C ALA A 21 -14.49 -6.30 -33.02
N ARG A 22 -15.66 -5.84 -33.47
CA ARG A 22 -15.79 -4.90 -34.58
C ARG A 22 -16.08 -3.51 -34.05
N LEU A 23 -15.19 -2.58 -34.38
CA LEU A 23 -15.28 -1.19 -34.00
C LEU A 23 -15.93 -0.36 -35.10
N ASN A 24 -16.56 0.77 -34.74
CA ASN A 24 -17.13 1.68 -35.71
C ASN A 24 -16.03 2.37 -36.55
N ALA A 25 -16.33 2.73 -37.80
CA ALA A 25 -15.36 3.21 -38.80
C ALA A 25 -14.53 4.46 -38.37
N GLY A 26 -14.99 5.24 -37.39
CA GLY A 26 -14.25 6.39 -36.85
C GLY A 26 -13.30 6.09 -35.69
N MET A 27 -13.37 4.89 -35.11
CA MET A 27 -12.65 4.55 -33.87
C MET A 27 -11.20 4.15 -34.10
N LYS A 28 -10.80 3.90 -35.35
CA LYS A 28 -9.44 3.48 -35.70
C LYS A 28 -8.37 4.44 -35.17
N LYS A 29 -8.65 5.75 -35.17
CA LYS A 29 -7.76 6.82 -34.67
C LYS A 29 -7.50 6.79 -33.16
N LEU A 30 -8.21 5.93 -32.43
CA LEU A 30 -8.07 5.78 -30.98
C LEU A 30 -7.24 4.54 -30.63
N LEU A 31 -6.83 3.75 -31.63
CA LEU A 31 -6.12 2.48 -31.48
C LEU A 31 -4.63 2.69 -31.74
N HIS A 32 -3.92 3.04 -30.69
CA HIS A 32 -2.47 3.14 -30.63
C HIS A 32 -1.87 2.04 -29.74
N GLU A 33 -0.57 1.76 -29.83
CA GLU A 33 0.12 0.74 -29.00
C GLU A 33 -0.10 0.90 -27.49
N ASP A 34 -0.28 2.13 -27.01
CA ASP A 34 -0.55 2.46 -25.61
C ASP A 34 -2.05 2.45 -25.25
N SER A 35 -2.92 1.98 -26.15
CA SER A 35 -4.35 1.85 -25.88
C SER A 35 -4.63 0.69 -24.94
N VAL A 36 -5.51 0.92 -23.98
CA VAL A 36 -5.82 -0.06 -22.93
C VAL A 36 -7.29 -0.45 -23.00
N PHE A 37 -7.55 -1.75 -23.05
CA PHE A 37 -8.90 -2.32 -22.99
C PHE A 37 -9.10 -3.00 -21.65
N TRP A 38 -10.28 -2.86 -21.04
CA TRP A 38 -10.65 -3.62 -19.85
C TRP A 38 -12.12 -4.05 -19.86
N VAL A 39 -12.42 -5.12 -19.13
CA VAL A 39 -13.78 -5.58 -18.87
C VAL A 39 -14.38 -4.78 -17.72
N VAL A 40 -15.55 -4.19 -17.95
CA VAL A 40 -16.42 -3.64 -16.91
C VAL A 40 -17.51 -4.66 -16.62
N LYS A 41 -17.48 -5.19 -15.40
CA LYS A 41 -18.43 -6.18 -14.87
C LYS A 41 -18.82 -5.79 -13.45
N PRO A 42 -19.93 -6.30 -12.89
CA PRO A 42 -20.28 -6.02 -11.51
C PRO A 42 -19.21 -6.65 -10.62
N GLN A 43 -18.57 -5.83 -9.78
CA GLN A 43 -17.58 -6.30 -8.83
C GLN A 43 -17.98 -5.90 -7.42
N VAL A 44 -17.88 -6.87 -6.50
CA VAL A 44 -18.04 -6.64 -5.07
C VAL A 44 -16.65 -6.71 -4.45
N GLY A 45 -16.16 -5.57 -3.98
CA GLY A 45 -14.86 -5.44 -3.34
C GLY A 45 -14.96 -4.88 -1.93
N ARG A 46 -13.83 -4.81 -1.23
CA ARG A 46 -13.73 -4.21 0.12
C ARG A 46 -14.05 -2.72 0.14
N GLU A 47 -13.80 -2.02 -0.97
CA GLU A 47 -14.09 -0.59 -1.16
C GLU A 47 -15.58 -0.31 -1.48
N GLY A 48 -16.39 -1.35 -1.75
CA GLY A 48 -17.80 -1.22 -2.12
C GLY A 48 -18.16 -2.00 -3.38
N ILE A 49 -19.26 -1.59 -4.01
CA ILE A 49 -19.81 -2.25 -5.20
C ILE A 49 -19.57 -1.34 -6.42
N SER A 50 -18.91 -1.87 -7.44
CA SER A 50 -18.69 -1.19 -8.72
C SER A 50 -19.42 -1.92 -9.86
N GLY A 51 -19.61 -1.23 -10.98
CA GLY A 51 -20.22 -1.85 -12.17
C GLY A 51 -21.70 -2.17 -12.03
N LEU A 52 -22.45 -1.59 -11.09
CA LEU A 52 -23.88 -1.83 -10.90
C LEU A 52 -24.71 -1.60 -12.19
N GLY A 53 -24.29 -0.68 -13.06
CA GLY A 53 -24.92 -0.46 -14.36
C GLY A 53 -24.92 -1.70 -15.26
N THR A 54 -23.95 -2.59 -15.09
CA THR A 54 -23.82 -3.85 -15.85
C THR A 54 -24.79 -4.94 -15.42
N LEU A 55 -25.47 -4.79 -14.27
CA LEU A 55 -26.51 -5.74 -13.86
C LEU A 55 -27.69 -5.73 -14.84
N LEU A 56 -27.95 -4.59 -15.48
CA LEU A 56 -29.02 -4.43 -16.47
C LEU A 56 -28.49 -4.54 -17.90
N SER A 57 -27.32 -3.97 -18.19
CA SER A 57 -26.77 -3.93 -19.56
C SER A 57 -25.91 -5.14 -19.94
N GLY A 58 -25.54 -5.98 -18.98
CA GLY A 58 -24.47 -6.97 -19.14
C GLY A 58 -23.07 -6.35 -19.03
N ALA A 59 -22.06 -7.22 -18.92
CA ALA A 59 -20.66 -6.82 -18.93
C ALA A 59 -20.27 -6.24 -20.30
N TYR A 60 -19.43 -5.21 -20.31
CA TYR A 60 -18.95 -4.57 -21.53
C TYR A 60 -17.44 -4.33 -21.48
N ILE A 61 -16.83 -4.05 -22.63
CA ILE A 61 -15.42 -3.70 -22.74
C ILE A 61 -15.34 -2.18 -22.91
N GLU A 62 -14.47 -1.55 -22.13
CA GLU A 62 -14.15 -0.14 -22.24
C GLU A 62 -12.74 0.04 -22.80
N LEU A 63 -12.53 1.16 -23.51
CA LEU A 63 -11.29 1.50 -24.19
C LEU A 63 -10.80 2.85 -23.69
N GLN A 64 -9.57 2.89 -23.20
CA GLN A 64 -8.79 4.11 -23.08
C GLN A 64 -7.98 4.32 -24.36
N PRO A 65 -8.27 5.41 -25.12
CA PRO A 65 -7.49 5.74 -26.31
C PRO A 65 -6.03 5.98 -25.97
N GLY A 66 -5.14 5.40 -26.77
CA GLY A 66 -3.72 5.71 -26.75
C GLY A 66 -3.37 6.93 -27.61
N THR A 67 -2.13 7.40 -27.52
CA THR A 67 -1.61 8.51 -28.35
C THR A 67 -0.24 8.22 -28.97
N LYS A 68 0.36 7.05 -28.68
CA LYS A 68 1.76 6.73 -29.00
C LYS A 68 1.88 5.37 -29.69
N GLY A 69 2.83 5.27 -30.62
CA GLY A 69 3.11 4.03 -31.34
C GLY A 69 2.16 3.76 -32.51
N GLY A 70 2.33 2.60 -33.14
CA GLY A 70 1.54 2.15 -34.29
C GLY A 70 0.12 1.71 -33.94
N GLU A 71 -0.56 1.12 -34.92
CA GLU A 71 -1.93 0.60 -34.78
C GLU A 71 -1.88 -0.94 -34.76
N PRO A 72 -1.59 -1.60 -33.62
CA PRO A 72 -1.51 -3.06 -33.58
C PRO A 72 -2.89 -3.69 -33.79
N ALA A 73 -2.92 -4.89 -34.39
CA ALA A 73 -4.16 -5.63 -34.62
C ALA A 73 -4.66 -6.38 -33.37
N ARG A 74 -3.82 -6.53 -32.35
CA ARG A 74 -4.08 -7.30 -31.12
C ARG A 74 -3.76 -6.45 -29.90
N PHE A 75 -4.66 -6.49 -28.92
CA PHE A 75 -4.52 -5.78 -27.67
C PHE A 75 -4.76 -6.73 -26.50
N PRO A 76 -4.00 -6.61 -25.39
CA PRO A 76 -4.34 -7.29 -24.16
C PRO A 76 -5.65 -6.71 -23.59
N LEU A 77 -6.53 -7.59 -23.12
CA LEU A 77 -7.75 -7.22 -22.41
C LEU A 77 -7.52 -7.38 -20.90
N LEU A 78 -7.60 -6.27 -20.16
CA LEU A 78 -7.46 -6.28 -18.71
C LEU A 78 -8.77 -6.69 -18.03
N ASP A 79 -8.67 -7.41 -16.92
CA ASP A 79 -9.82 -7.82 -16.12
C ASP A 79 -10.45 -6.68 -15.30
N SER A 80 -9.73 -5.57 -15.13
CA SER A 80 -10.11 -4.43 -14.32
C SER A 80 -9.48 -3.15 -14.86
N PRO A 81 -10.11 -1.98 -14.65
CA PRO A 81 -9.57 -0.72 -15.14
C PRO A 81 -8.18 -0.45 -14.54
N PRO A 82 -7.26 0.16 -15.31
CA PRO A 82 -6.00 0.62 -14.76
C PRO A 82 -6.28 1.66 -13.67
N LEU A 83 -5.66 1.50 -12.50
CA LEU A 83 -5.88 2.37 -11.34
C LEU A 83 -5.39 3.81 -11.57
N ALA A 84 -4.48 4.01 -12.52
CA ALA A 84 -4.12 5.31 -13.05
C ALA A 84 -3.83 5.18 -14.55
N SER A 85 -4.25 6.20 -15.32
CA SER A 85 -3.85 6.32 -16.72
C SER A 85 -2.32 6.40 -16.83
N PRO A 86 -1.71 5.84 -17.89
CA PRO A 86 -0.28 6.07 -18.19
C PRO A 86 0.08 7.56 -18.22
N ASP A 87 -0.84 8.43 -18.65
CA ASP A 87 -0.64 9.88 -18.74
C ASP A 87 -1.12 10.63 -17.47
N ALA A 88 -1.53 9.92 -16.42
CA ALA A 88 -1.94 10.54 -15.17
C ALA A 88 -0.74 11.31 -14.56
N LYS A 89 -0.93 12.62 -14.38
CA LYS A 89 0.09 13.48 -13.77
C LYS A 89 0.23 13.14 -12.29
N GLY A 90 1.46 12.92 -11.84
CA GLY A 90 1.76 12.55 -10.47
C GLY A 90 3.12 11.89 -10.35
N ILE A 91 3.34 11.22 -9.22
CA ILE A 91 4.55 10.43 -8.97
C ILE A 91 4.20 9.02 -8.52
N ARG A 92 5.08 8.08 -8.85
CA ARG A 92 5.05 6.71 -8.33
C ARG A 92 6.13 6.53 -7.29
N ILE A 93 5.77 5.93 -6.17
CA ILE A 93 6.72 5.60 -5.08
C ILE A 93 6.54 4.16 -4.66
N LEU A 94 7.63 3.56 -4.19
CA LEU A 94 7.65 2.19 -3.68
C LEU A 94 7.67 2.21 -2.16
N LEU A 95 6.81 1.40 -1.54
CA LEU A 95 6.84 1.13 -0.11
C LEU A 95 7.26 -0.31 0.14
N GLU A 96 8.19 -0.53 1.07
CA GLU A 96 8.57 -1.86 1.52
C GLU A 96 7.96 -2.18 2.88
N SER A 97 7.38 -3.38 3.01
CA SER A 97 6.89 -3.92 4.29
C SER A 97 7.39 -5.34 4.53
N ASN A 98 7.55 -5.67 5.82
CA ASN A 98 7.91 -7.02 6.27
C ASN A 98 6.66 -7.90 6.55
N LYS A 99 5.45 -7.32 6.52
CA LYS A 99 4.20 -8.01 6.85
C LYS A 99 3.22 -8.00 5.68
N ALA A 100 2.58 -9.14 5.46
CA ALA A 100 1.58 -9.33 4.41
C ALA A 100 0.18 -8.85 4.78
N GLY A 101 -0.60 -8.50 3.75
CA GLY A 101 -2.05 -8.57 3.79
C GLY A 101 -2.78 -7.36 4.37
N GLN A 102 -2.20 -6.16 4.32
CA GLN A 102 -2.85 -4.96 4.88
C GLN A 102 -3.00 -3.79 3.93
N LEU A 103 -2.49 -3.88 2.69
CA LEU A 103 -2.82 -2.93 1.63
C LEU A 103 -3.09 -3.72 0.36
N SER A 104 -4.12 -3.34 -0.37
CA SER A 104 -4.55 -3.93 -1.63
C SER A 104 -4.50 -2.89 -2.74
N PRO A 105 -4.29 -3.29 -4.00
CA PRO A 105 -4.49 -2.38 -5.13
C PRO A 105 -5.88 -1.72 -5.06
N GLY A 106 -5.91 -0.39 -5.19
CA GLY A 106 -7.11 0.44 -5.05
C GLY A 106 -7.23 1.17 -3.72
N ASP A 107 -6.62 0.65 -2.64
CA ASP A 107 -6.68 1.26 -1.31
C ASP A 107 -6.18 2.71 -1.35
N PRO A 108 -6.83 3.65 -0.63
CA PRO A 108 -6.49 5.05 -0.71
C PRO A 108 -5.17 5.37 0.00
N VAL A 109 -4.42 6.30 -0.59
CA VAL A 109 -3.30 6.96 0.10
C VAL A 109 -3.80 8.28 0.66
N LEU A 110 -3.64 8.45 1.97
CA LEU A 110 -4.18 9.58 2.72
C LEU A 110 -3.07 10.46 3.27
N PHE A 111 -3.29 11.77 3.23
CA PHE A 111 -2.47 12.75 3.91
C PHE A 111 -3.37 13.56 4.84
N ARG A 112 -3.18 13.43 6.16
CA ARG A 112 -4.06 14.06 7.17
C ARG A 112 -5.56 13.77 6.95
N GLY A 113 -5.88 12.54 6.58
CA GLY A 113 -7.26 12.12 6.28
C GLY A 113 -7.78 12.49 4.89
N TYR A 114 -7.05 13.28 4.10
CA TYR A 114 -7.44 13.63 2.73
C TYR A 114 -6.82 12.67 1.71
N ARG A 115 -7.62 12.16 0.75
CA ARG A 115 -7.13 11.25 -0.30
C ARG A 115 -6.24 11.99 -1.29
N VAL A 116 -4.98 11.56 -1.37
CA VAL A 116 -3.96 12.14 -2.26
C VAL A 116 -3.53 11.19 -3.38
N GLY A 117 -3.90 9.92 -3.28
CA GLY A 117 -3.51 8.89 -4.23
C GLY A 117 -4.15 7.54 -3.94
N SER A 118 -3.55 6.48 -4.49
CA SER A 118 -3.97 5.09 -4.31
C SER A 118 -2.80 4.11 -4.45
N VAL A 119 -2.97 2.92 -3.90
CA VAL A 119 -2.08 1.78 -4.15
C VAL A 119 -2.34 1.29 -5.58
N GLU A 120 -1.33 1.31 -6.45
CA GLU A 120 -1.42 0.76 -7.82
C GLU A 120 -1.18 -0.76 -7.82
N THR A 121 -0.14 -1.23 -7.13
CA THR A 121 0.23 -2.65 -7.13
C THR A 121 0.76 -3.10 -5.77
N SER A 122 0.68 -4.41 -5.53
CA SER A 122 1.29 -5.10 -4.40
C SER A 122 1.98 -6.35 -4.91
N SER A 123 3.28 -6.48 -4.71
CA SER A 123 4.07 -7.64 -5.13
C SER A 123 4.90 -8.19 -3.97
N PHE A 124 4.98 -9.52 -3.89
CA PHE A 124 5.83 -10.21 -2.93
C PHE A 124 7.17 -10.59 -3.59
N ASP A 125 8.26 -10.06 -3.06
CA ASP A 125 9.63 -10.45 -3.44
C ASP A 125 10.04 -11.65 -2.57
N ALA A 126 9.98 -12.85 -3.15
CA ALA A 126 10.30 -14.10 -2.46
C ALA A 126 11.77 -14.18 -2.01
N GLN A 127 12.69 -13.54 -2.73
CA GLN A 127 14.13 -13.54 -2.40
C GLN A 127 14.39 -12.67 -1.18
N LYS A 128 13.80 -11.47 -1.16
CA LYS A 128 13.94 -10.53 -0.04
C LYS A 128 12.99 -10.81 1.11
N ARG A 129 12.02 -11.72 0.94
CA ARG A 129 10.91 -11.99 1.88
C ARG A 129 10.20 -10.70 2.30
N ARG A 130 9.99 -9.81 1.33
CA ARG A 130 9.40 -8.48 1.55
C ARG A 130 8.28 -8.24 0.56
N ILE A 131 7.34 -7.39 0.95
CA ILE A 131 6.28 -6.93 0.06
C ILE A 131 6.61 -5.52 -0.37
N THR A 132 6.51 -5.30 -1.68
CA THR A 132 6.66 -3.99 -2.30
C THR A 132 5.29 -3.52 -2.77
N TYR A 133 4.87 -2.37 -2.28
CA TYR A 133 3.68 -1.68 -2.74
C TYR A 133 4.09 -0.53 -3.65
N GLN A 134 3.49 -0.43 -4.82
CA GLN A 134 3.62 0.77 -5.65
C GLN A 134 2.43 1.68 -5.37
N LEU A 135 2.71 2.91 -4.94
CA LEU A 135 1.69 3.94 -4.78
C LEU A 135 1.77 4.93 -5.93
N PHE A 136 0.62 5.40 -6.38
CA PHE A 136 0.51 6.57 -7.23
C PHE A 136 -0.07 7.74 -6.45
N ILE A 137 0.64 8.86 -6.45
CA ILE A 137 0.24 10.11 -5.81
C ILE A 137 -0.08 11.13 -6.91
N ASN A 138 -1.32 11.57 -6.96
CA ASN A 138 -1.83 12.41 -8.03
C ASN A 138 -1.25 13.83 -7.92
N ALA A 139 -0.91 14.47 -9.03
CA ALA A 139 -0.66 15.91 -9.04
C ALA A 139 -1.94 16.68 -8.67
N PRO A 140 -1.87 17.78 -7.89
CA PRO A 140 -0.67 18.47 -7.41
C PRO A 140 -0.13 17.99 -6.04
N ASN A 141 -0.64 16.86 -5.52
CA ASN A 141 -0.27 16.33 -4.20
C ASN A 141 1.09 15.62 -4.22
N ASP A 142 1.64 15.32 -5.39
CA ASP A 142 3.00 14.82 -5.60
C ASP A 142 4.06 15.66 -4.85
N ARG A 143 3.84 16.96 -4.74
CA ARG A 143 4.70 17.91 -4.00
C ARG A 143 4.77 17.66 -2.49
N LEU A 144 3.83 16.91 -1.93
CA LEU A 144 3.80 16.57 -0.50
C LEU A 144 4.81 15.46 -0.15
N VAL A 145 5.23 14.68 -1.14
CA VAL A 145 6.14 13.54 -0.94
C VAL A 145 7.57 14.04 -0.89
N THR A 146 8.14 14.01 0.32
CA THR A 146 9.52 14.42 0.59
C THR A 146 10.26 13.32 1.36
N THR A 147 11.58 13.43 1.48
CA THR A 147 12.42 12.47 2.24
C THR A 147 11.99 12.28 3.69
N ASN A 148 11.30 13.27 4.26
CA ASN A 148 10.87 13.29 5.66
C ASN A 148 9.45 12.75 5.85
N VAL A 149 8.77 12.39 4.76
CA VAL A 149 7.49 11.70 4.83
C VAL A 149 7.72 10.29 5.36
N ARG A 150 6.81 9.88 6.23
CA ARG A 150 6.72 8.52 6.76
C ARG A 150 5.32 8.01 6.45
N PHE A 151 5.25 6.76 6.02
CA PHE A 151 4.02 6.07 5.65
C PHE A 151 3.74 5.00 6.70
N TRP A 152 2.54 4.95 7.24
CA TRP A 152 2.07 3.85 8.07
C TRP A 152 0.77 3.30 7.52
N LYS A 153 0.45 2.09 7.94
CA LYS A 153 -0.83 1.48 7.65
C LYS A 153 -1.88 2.01 8.61
N ASP A 154 -3.03 2.33 8.04
CA ASP A 154 -4.17 2.84 8.74
C ASP A 154 -5.25 1.77 8.71
N SER A 155 -5.25 0.92 9.73
CA SER A 155 -6.34 -0.01 10.01
C SER A 155 -7.35 0.77 10.83
N GLY A 156 -8.55 1.04 10.30
CA GLY A 156 -9.58 1.90 10.93
C GLY A 156 -10.04 1.54 12.35
N ILE A 157 -9.45 0.52 12.98
CA ILE A 157 -9.58 0.17 14.39
C ILE A 157 -8.18 -0.11 14.95
N ALA A 158 -7.79 0.59 16.01
CA ALA A 158 -6.61 0.30 16.81
C ALA A 158 -7.03 -0.10 18.23
N VAL A 159 -6.54 -1.25 18.70
CA VAL A 159 -6.76 -1.73 20.06
C VAL A 159 -5.42 -1.86 20.75
N ASP A 160 -5.17 -1.01 21.75
CA ASP A 160 -4.02 -1.10 22.64
C ASP A 160 -4.47 -1.75 23.96
N LEU A 161 -3.89 -2.91 24.28
CA LEU A 161 -4.08 -3.58 25.56
C LEU A 161 -2.79 -3.44 26.37
N SER A 162 -2.86 -2.78 27.53
CA SER A 162 -1.70 -2.52 28.38
C SER A 162 -2.01 -2.80 29.86
N SER A 163 -0.97 -2.82 30.70
CA SER A 163 -1.14 -2.89 32.17
C SER A 163 -1.93 -1.71 32.74
N SER A 164 -1.97 -0.59 32.02
CA SER A 164 -2.76 0.60 32.38
C SER A 164 -4.23 0.51 31.93
N GLY A 165 -4.63 -0.57 31.25
CA GLY A 165 -5.99 -0.80 30.77
C GLY A 165 -6.09 -0.99 29.25
N MET A 166 -7.33 -1.13 28.78
CA MET A 166 -7.68 -1.26 27.36
C MET A 166 -8.03 0.11 26.76
N ARG A 167 -7.39 0.45 25.64
CA ARG A 167 -7.70 1.63 24.83
C ARG A 167 -8.11 1.18 23.43
N VAL A 168 -9.31 1.58 23.03
CA VAL A 168 -9.83 1.34 21.67
C VAL A 168 -9.94 2.67 20.97
N GLU A 169 -9.18 2.86 19.90
CA GLU A 169 -9.30 3.99 18.99
C GLU A 169 -10.03 3.51 17.73
N MET A 170 -11.26 3.98 17.55
CA MET A 170 -12.08 3.71 16.37
C MET A 170 -12.55 5.04 15.81
N ASP A 171 -12.16 5.32 14.57
CA ASP A 171 -12.48 6.60 13.93
C ASP A 171 -13.88 6.51 13.30
N ARG A 172 -14.88 7.11 13.96
CA ARG A 172 -16.33 6.90 13.71
C ARG A 172 -16.84 7.19 12.28
N TRP A 173 -16.02 7.78 11.42
CA TRP A 173 -16.41 8.25 10.08
C TRP A 173 -15.63 7.59 8.96
N ARG A 174 -14.67 6.71 9.26
CA ARG A 174 -13.81 6.08 8.25
C ARG A 174 -14.28 4.67 7.98
N PRO A 175 -14.46 4.28 6.71
CA PRO A 175 -14.70 2.89 6.35
C PRO A 175 -13.63 2.01 7.00
N CYS A 176 -13.99 0.81 7.44
CA CYS A 176 -13.04 -0.18 7.93
C CYS A 176 -12.19 -0.79 6.79
N SER A 177 -11.91 -0.01 5.73
CA SER A 177 -10.98 -0.35 4.67
C SER A 177 -9.57 0.03 5.10
N ALA A 178 -8.59 -0.72 4.62
CA ALA A 178 -7.21 -0.39 4.90
C ALA A 178 -6.78 0.81 4.04
N ALA A 179 -5.97 1.70 4.61
CA ALA A 179 -5.41 2.84 3.90
C ALA A 179 -3.92 3.00 4.20
N ALA A 180 -3.17 3.59 3.28
CA ALA A 180 -1.82 4.04 3.54
C ALA A 180 -1.85 5.50 3.96
N SER A 181 -1.52 5.80 5.20
CA SER A 181 -1.51 7.18 5.72
C SER A 181 -0.09 7.74 5.74
N ALA A 182 0.03 9.01 5.38
CA ALA A 182 1.28 9.74 5.27
C ALA A 182 1.31 10.97 6.19
N LEU A 183 2.46 11.22 6.80
CA LEU A 183 2.73 12.35 7.68
C LEU A 183 4.14 12.85 7.45
N ILE A 184 4.30 14.17 7.51
CA ILE A 184 5.60 14.81 7.54
C ILE A 184 6.13 14.73 8.98
N SER A 185 7.23 14.01 9.19
CA SER A 185 7.89 14.00 10.50
C SER A 185 8.47 15.37 10.80
N ARG A 186 7.87 16.10 11.75
CA ARG A 186 8.30 17.44 12.18
C ARG A 186 9.60 17.46 12.97
N LYS A 187 10.04 16.31 13.52
CA LYS A 187 11.19 16.24 14.44
C LYS A 187 12.57 16.24 13.75
N VAL A 188 12.65 16.05 12.43
CA VAL A 188 13.92 16.18 11.69
C VAL A 188 14.07 17.62 11.21
N TRP A 189 14.59 18.46 12.10
CA TRP A 189 14.96 19.86 11.82
C TRP A 189 16.41 19.94 11.31
N ILE A 190 16.77 19.15 10.28
CA ILE A 190 18.08 19.26 9.63
C ILE A 190 17.90 19.01 8.12
N TRP A 191 18.14 20.07 7.33
CA TRP A 191 18.39 20.14 5.89
C TRP A 191 17.92 18.96 5.01
N ALA A 192 16.60 18.74 4.91
CA ALA A 192 16.09 18.05 3.74
C ALA A 192 16.21 19.03 2.56
N SER A 193 17.23 18.84 1.73
CA SER A 193 17.34 19.47 0.43
C SER A 193 15.97 19.38 -0.22
N ARG A 194 15.37 20.54 -0.44
CA ARG A 194 14.19 20.68 -1.29
C ARG A 194 14.47 19.84 -2.55
N TRP A 195 13.53 18.97 -2.94
CA TRP A 195 13.48 18.29 -4.24
C TRP A 195 14.19 16.94 -4.45
N ARG A 196 14.60 16.16 -3.44
CA ARG A 196 14.91 14.73 -3.69
C ARG A 196 13.72 13.85 -3.37
N THR A 197 12.96 13.50 -4.40
CA THR A 197 11.98 12.40 -4.33
C THR A 197 12.76 11.12 -4.04
N LYS A 198 12.55 10.54 -2.87
CA LYS A 198 13.04 9.19 -2.58
C LYS A 198 12.10 8.22 -3.28
N THR A 199 12.63 7.28 -4.05
CA THR A 199 11.80 6.29 -4.77
C THR A 199 11.30 5.17 -3.83
N GLY A 200 11.98 4.94 -2.70
CA GLY A 200 11.67 3.86 -1.76
C GLY A 200 11.47 4.33 -0.31
N TYR A 201 10.32 4.01 0.29
CA TYR A 201 10.01 4.27 1.70
C TYR A 201 9.71 2.96 2.44
N HIS A 202 9.82 2.99 3.77
CA HIS A 202 9.34 1.90 4.60
C HIS A 202 7.88 2.15 4.99
N LEU A 203 7.06 1.10 4.91
CA LEU A 203 5.69 1.12 5.40
C LEU A 203 5.65 0.58 6.83
N PHE A 204 5.40 1.49 7.77
CA PHE A 204 5.25 1.21 9.18
C PHE A 204 3.91 0.54 9.50
N ASP A 205 3.87 -0.22 10.59
CA ASP A 205 2.67 -0.95 10.99
C ASP A 205 1.57 0.01 11.48
N ASP A 206 1.98 1.05 12.19
CA ASP A 206 1.11 2.06 12.79
C ASP A 206 1.92 3.34 13.05
N GLN A 207 1.24 4.41 13.49
CA GLN A 207 1.89 5.68 13.79
C GLN A 207 2.85 5.61 14.99
N LYS A 208 2.62 4.71 15.95
CA LYS A 208 3.46 4.53 17.15
C LYS A 208 4.81 3.94 16.78
N SER A 209 4.84 2.97 15.86
CA SER A 209 6.07 2.36 15.33
C SER A 209 6.97 3.36 14.59
N ILE A 210 6.42 4.44 14.04
CA ILE A 210 7.23 5.57 13.52
C ILE A 210 7.97 6.27 14.66
N GLN A 211 7.29 6.53 15.78
CA GLN A 211 7.91 7.22 16.93
C GLN A 211 9.04 6.38 17.53
N ASP A 212 8.82 5.08 17.70
CA ASP A 212 9.84 4.17 18.20
C ASP A 212 11.02 4.06 17.22
N SER A 213 10.77 4.11 15.90
CA SER A 213 11.82 4.10 14.88
C SER A 213 12.66 5.38 14.80
N VAL A 214 12.13 6.53 15.24
CA VAL A 214 12.86 7.82 15.23
C VAL A 214 14.00 7.82 16.26
N PHE A 215 13.93 6.99 17.30
CA PHE A 215 15.01 6.79 18.26
C PHE A 215 15.99 5.71 17.78
N THR A 216 16.46 5.83 16.54
CA THR A 216 17.37 4.85 15.94
C THR A 216 18.74 4.84 16.61
N GLN A 217 19.15 5.96 17.20
CA GLN A 217 20.30 6.02 18.10
C GLN A 217 19.81 5.69 19.51
N HIS A 218 20.12 4.47 19.94
CA HIS A 218 19.87 3.98 21.28
C HIS A 218 21.20 3.48 21.85
N ILE A 219 21.36 3.61 23.16
CA ILE A 219 22.45 2.97 23.89
C ILE A 219 21.82 1.73 24.53
N ASP A 220 22.27 0.57 24.08
CA ASP A 220 21.81 -0.71 24.63
C ASP A 220 22.38 -0.92 26.04
N TYR A 221 21.50 -1.23 26.98
CA TYR A 221 21.87 -1.65 28.33
C TYR A 221 21.26 -3.03 28.61
N VAL A 222 22.04 -3.88 29.28
CA VAL A 222 21.58 -5.17 29.79
C VAL A 222 21.44 -5.06 31.31
N MET A 223 20.28 -5.46 31.83
CA MET A 223 19.99 -5.49 33.25
C MET A 223 19.70 -6.92 33.70
N PHE A 224 20.28 -7.31 34.83
CA PHE A 224 20.03 -8.62 35.44
C PHE A 224 19.04 -8.46 36.60
N PHE A 225 17.92 -9.18 36.51
CA PHE A 225 16.91 -9.23 37.56
C PHE A 225 17.02 -10.57 38.29
N LYS A 226 17.11 -10.53 39.61
CA LYS A 226 17.04 -11.73 40.47
C LYS A 226 15.59 -12.17 40.70
N ASP A 227 14.69 -11.20 40.68
CA ASP A 227 13.25 -11.40 40.85
C ASP A 227 12.55 -11.73 39.53
N SER A 228 11.32 -12.22 39.62
CA SER A 228 10.53 -12.58 38.45
C SER A 228 10.25 -11.36 37.57
N VAL A 229 10.62 -11.47 36.28
CA VAL A 229 10.27 -10.51 35.23
C VAL A 229 8.92 -10.83 34.56
N ARG A 230 8.07 -11.65 35.20
CA ARG A 230 6.76 -12.05 34.67
C ARG A 230 5.91 -10.80 34.37
N GLY A 231 5.42 -10.70 33.14
CA GLY A 231 4.60 -9.58 32.67
C GLY A 231 5.40 -8.45 31.99
N LEU A 232 6.74 -8.49 32.05
CA LEU A 232 7.57 -7.59 31.25
C LEU A 232 7.56 -8.04 29.79
N GLN A 233 7.30 -7.11 28.87
CA GLN A 233 7.22 -7.37 27.44
C GLN A 233 8.14 -6.42 26.66
N PRO A 234 8.67 -6.84 25.49
CA PRO A 234 9.32 -5.92 24.56
C PRO A 234 8.42 -4.70 24.27
N GLY A 235 9.00 -3.51 24.28
CA GLY A 235 8.29 -2.23 24.12
C GLY A 235 7.78 -1.60 25.42
N ALA A 236 7.83 -2.30 26.56
CA ALA A 236 7.46 -1.73 27.85
C ALA A 236 8.34 -0.49 28.16
N PRO A 237 7.79 0.60 28.73
CA PRO A 237 8.54 1.82 28.99
C PRO A 237 9.57 1.61 30.11
N VAL A 238 10.76 2.17 29.92
CA VAL A 238 11.76 2.33 30.99
C VAL A 238 11.66 3.75 31.50
N GLU A 239 11.39 3.91 32.78
CA GLU A 239 11.12 5.22 33.39
C GLU A 239 12.09 5.54 34.52
N PHE A 240 12.40 6.83 34.67
CA PHE A 240 13.11 7.36 35.82
C PHE A 240 12.30 8.53 36.39
N ARG A 241 11.87 8.41 37.65
CA ARG A 241 11.05 9.43 38.34
C ARG A 241 9.79 9.82 37.54
N GLY A 242 9.15 8.85 36.91
CA GLY A 242 7.93 9.07 36.09
C GLY A 242 8.17 9.66 34.70
N ILE A 243 9.44 9.79 34.27
CA ILE A 243 9.81 10.24 32.93
C ILE A 243 10.29 9.04 32.13
N ARG A 244 9.66 8.78 30.96
CA ARG A 244 10.08 7.72 30.05
C ARG A 244 11.44 8.04 29.43
N LEU A 245 12.43 7.22 29.74
CA LEU A 245 13.80 7.28 29.22
C LEU A 245 14.03 6.34 28.04
N GLY A 246 13.27 5.25 27.94
CA GLY A 246 13.46 4.26 26.88
C GLY A 246 12.37 3.20 26.82
N THR A 247 12.71 2.08 26.20
CA THR A 247 11.85 0.91 26.03
C THR A 247 12.64 -0.37 26.20
N VAL A 248 12.01 -1.39 26.76
CA VAL A 248 12.57 -2.74 26.84
C VAL A 248 12.74 -3.29 25.42
N GLY A 249 13.97 -3.60 25.01
CA GLY A 249 14.25 -4.18 23.69
C GLY A 249 13.90 -5.66 23.60
N LYS A 250 14.44 -6.47 24.53
CA LYS A 250 14.23 -7.94 24.59
C LYS A 250 14.15 -8.42 26.04
N VAL A 251 13.30 -9.40 26.29
CA VAL A 251 13.19 -10.11 27.57
C VAL A 251 12.62 -11.52 27.33
N PRO A 252 13.27 -12.60 27.80
CA PRO A 252 14.66 -12.64 28.28
C PRO A 252 15.66 -12.33 27.15
N PHE A 253 16.84 -11.85 27.51
CA PHE A 253 17.92 -11.60 26.56
C PHE A 253 18.92 -12.76 26.60
N PHE A 254 19.08 -13.44 25.46
CA PHE A 254 20.10 -14.47 25.29
C PHE A 254 21.28 -13.91 24.51
N ILE A 255 22.49 -14.07 25.04
CA ILE A 255 23.71 -13.73 24.33
C ILE A 255 23.94 -14.81 23.26
N PRO A 256 24.06 -14.45 21.96
CA PRO A 256 24.35 -15.42 20.91
C PRO A 256 25.68 -16.14 21.19
N GLY A 257 25.66 -17.48 21.23
CA GLY A 257 26.86 -18.30 21.44
C GLY A 257 27.05 -18.87 22.86
N THR A 258 26.20 -18.49 23.82
CA THR A 258 26.16 -19.13 25.14
C THR A 258 24.99 -20.11 25.21
N VAL A 259 25.31 -21.41 25.23
CA VAL A 259 24.37 -22.48 25.58
C VAL A 259 24.09 -22.35 27.09
N SER A 260 22.88 -21.96 27.47
CA SER A 260 22.43 -22.12 28.86
C SER A 260 22.20 -23.61 29.10
N ALA A 261 23.02 -24.22 29.96
CA ALA A 261 22.73 -25.54 30.50
C ALA A 261 21.40 -25.48 31.29
N PRO A 262 20.52 -26.48 31.16
CA PRO A 262 19.37 -26.59 32.05
C PRO A 262 19.86 -27.01 33.45
N GLU A 263 19.34 -26.36 34.48
CA GLU A 263 19.25 -26.95 35.84
C GLU A 263 18.14 -28.00 35.88
#